data_AF-A0A0C2F313-F1
#
_entry.id   AF-A0A0C2F313-F1
#
_cell.length_a   1.000
_cell.length_b   1.000
_cell.length_c   1.000
_cell.angle_alpha   90.00
_cell.angle_beta   90.00
_cell.angle_gamma   90.00
#
_symmetry.space_group_name_H-M   'P 1'
#
loop_
_entity.id
_entity.type
_entity.pdbx_description
1 polymer ?
#
loop_
_entity_poly.entity_id
_entity_poly.type
_entity_poly.pdbx_seq_one_letter_code
_entity_poly.pdbx_strand_id
1 'polypeptide(L)'
;CLPFELLNAATFQGPGRRLGDLLVLMRAVTGSEAEKMDPEACAKLGLRHKAMMEIRRLRTQLTNIVNTSFKQADNVTMDPNLPPPTDAQAQMLRQMMVAGLADRIAKRVDRSAGDEEVPKGAYQTTKLQ
;
A
#
# COMPACT_ATOMS: atom_id res chain seq x y z
N CYS A 1 19.11 -13.59 5.46
CA CYS A 1 18.19 -12.77 4.65
C CYS A 1 17.49 -13.68 3.65
N LEU A 2 16.32 -14.21 4.00
CA LEU A 2 15.44 -15.01 3.14
C LEU A 2 14.05 -14.33 3.19
N PRO A 3 13.28 -14.30 2.09
CA PRO A 3 13.43 -13.22 1.14
C PRO A 3 12.11 -12.46 0.91
N PHE A 4 12.26 -11.18 0.61
CA PHE A 4 11.23 -10.30 0.02
C PHE A 4 10.52 -10.93 -1.21
N GLU A 5 11.05 -12.01 -1.78
CA GLU A 5 10.46 -12.81 -2.86
C GLU A 5 9.18 -13.56 -2.49
N LEU A 6 8.98 -14.00 -1.24
CA LEU A 6 7.73 -14.67 -0.83
C LEU A 6 6.53 -13.70 -0.84
N LEU A 7 6.78 -12.40 -0.64
CA LEU A 7 5.79 -11.34 -0.79
C LEU A 7 5.49 -11.02 -2.27
N ASN A 8 6.39 -11.39 -3.18
CA ASN A 8 6.39 -10.98 -4.59
C ASN A 8 5.96 -12.07 -5.58
N ALA A 9 6.03 -13.36 -5.22
CA ALA A 9 6.03 -14.44 -6.20
C ALA A 9 4.75 -14.59 -7.06
N ALA A 10 3.57 -14.17 -6.60
CA ALA A 10 2.30 -14.58 -7.24
C ALA A 10 1.51 -13.49 -8.00
N THR A 11 1.88 -12.20 -7.96
CA THR A 11 0.86 -11.14 -8.26
C THR A 11 1.39 -9.80 -8.79
N PHE A 12 2.67 -9.68 -9.08
CA PHE A 12 3.15 -8.51 -9.84
C PHE A 12 2.74 -8.57 -11.32
N GLN A 13 1.87 -9.51 -11.69
CA GLN A 13 1.34 -9.68 -13.04
C GLN A 13 -0.08 -9.08 -13.07
N GLY A 14 -0.32 -8.17 -14.03
CA GLY A 14 -1.64 -7.55 -14.24
C GLY A 14 -1.80 -6.09 -13.76
N PRO A 15 -2.99 -5.49 -13.95
CA PRO A 15 -3.31 -4.10 -13.57
C PRO A 15 -3.07 -3.76 -12.09
N GLY A 16 -3.18 -4.75 -11.19
CA GLY A 16 -2.89 -4.61 -9.76
C GLY A 16 -1.45 -4.17 -9.46
N ARG A 17 -0.46 -4.51 -10.32
CA ARG A 17 0.95 -4.07 -10.17
C ARG A 17 1.09 -2.55 -10.08
N ARG A 18 0.22 -1.81 -10.78
CA ARG A 18 0.28 -0.35 -10.84
C ARG A 18 -0.13 0.32 -9.52
N LEU A 19 -0.57 -0.43 -8.50
CA LEU A 19 -0.74 0.09 -7.14
C LEU A 19 0.62 0.26 -6.42
N GLY A 20 1.69 -0.37 -6.93
CA GLY A 20 3.07 -0.12 -6.52
C GLY A 20 3.35 -0.48 -5.06
N ASP A 21 4.11 0.36 -4.36
CA ASP A 21 4.51 0.15 -2.96
C ASP A 21 3.32 0.03 -2.00
N LEU A 22 2.19 0.66 -2.33
CA LEU A 22 0.97 0.53 -1.52
C LEU A 22 0.49 -0.94 -1.47
N LEU A 23 0.61 -1.68 -2.56
CA LEU A 23 0.26 -3.10 -2.59
C LEU A 23 1.22 -3.92 -1.70
N VAL A 24 2.51 -3.55 -1.69
CA VAL A 24 3.53 -4.19 -0.84
C VAL A 24 3.20 -3.95 0.63
N LEU A 25 2.86 -2.71 1.00
CA LEU A 25 2.47 -2.35 2.36
C LEU A 25 1.20 -3.09 2.80
N MET A 26 0.17 -3.15 1.94
CA MET A 26 -1.05 -3.90 2.24
C MET A 26 -0.74 -5.38 2.54
N ARG A 27 0.16 -6.00 1.78
CA ARG A 27 0.57 -7.39 2.01
C ARG A 27 1.40 -7.60 3.25
N ALA A 28 2.30 -6.67 3.57
CA ALA A 28 3.05 -6.72 4.81
C ALA A 28 2.08 -6.78 6.00
N VAL A 29 1.02 -5.95 5.96
CA VAL A 29 -0.05 -5.97 6.96
C VAL A 29 -0.82 -7.29 6.94
N THR A 30 -1.40 -7.70 5.83
CA THR A 30 -2.21 -8.94 5.79
C THR A 30 -1.41 -10.20 6.10
N GLY A 31 -0.16 -10.28 5.63
CA GLY A 31 0.76 -11.36 5.94
C GLY A 31 1.09 -11.43 7.43
N SER A 32 1.35 -10.27 8.08
CA SER A 32 1.56 -10.24 9.53
C SER A 32 0.31 -10.62 10.34
N GLU A 33 -0.89 -10.25 9.87
CA GLU A 33 -2.15 -10.62 10.53
C GLU A 33 -2.44 -12.12 10.39
N ALA A 34 -2.14 -12.72 9.22
CA ALA A 34 -2.27 -14.16 8.98
C ALA A 34 -1.38 -14.99 9.93
N GLU A 35 -0.18 -14.48 10.21
CA GLU A 35 0.75 -15.04 11.21
C GLU A 35 0.42 -14.62 12.66
N LYS A 36 -0.78 -14.08 12.89
CA LYS A 36 -1.26 -13.63 14.22
C LYS A 36 -0.36 -12.61 14.91
N MET A 37 0.39 -11.83 14.15
CA MET A 37 1.38 -10.87 14.64
C MET A 37 2.51 -11.53 15.43
N ASP A 38 2.85 -12.79 15.18
CA ASP A 38 3.95 -13.45 15.89
C ASP A 38 5.29 -12.71 15.65
N PRO A 39 6.09 -12.41 16.71
CA PRO A 39 7.35 -11.70 16.57
C PRO A 39 8.38 -12.42 15.70
N GLU A 40 8.45 -13.76 15.78
CA GLU A 40 9.42 -14.55 15.01
C GLU A 40 9.00 -14.61 13.53
N ALA A 41 7.71 -14.78 13.26
CA ALA A 41 7.16 -14.72 11.91
C ALA A 41 7.37 -13.34 11.28
N CYS A 42 7.14 -12.26 12.03
CA CYS A 42 7.43 -10.90 11.57
C CYS A 42 8.92 -10.74 11.24
N ALA A 43 9.83 -11.26 12.08
CA ALA A 43 11.26 -11.21 11.82
C ALA A 43 11.66 -11.99 10.54
N LYS A 44 11.05 -13.16 10.31
CA LYS A 44 11.23 -13.96 9.08
C LYS A 44 10.76 -13.21 7.83
N LEU A 45 9.68 -12.46 7.92
CA LEU A 45 9.15 -11.61 6.85
C LEU A 45 9.90 -10.27 6.68
N GLY A 46 10.88 -9.98 7.54
CA GLY A 46 11.60 -8.69 7.55
C GLY A 46 10.77 -7.52 8.08
N LEU A 47 9.71 -7.78 8.84
CA LEU A 47 8.80 -6.79 9.40
C LEU A 47 9.17 -6.42 10.85
N ARG A 48 9.03 -5.14 11.17
CA ARG A 48 9.21 -4.65 12.55
C ARG A 48 7.94 -4.95 13.37
N HIS A 49 7.98 -5.98 14.19
CA HIS A 49 6.83 -6.44 15.00
C HIS A 49 6.11 -5.31 15.77
N LYS A 50 6.85 -4.44 16.48
CA LYS A 50 6.26 -3.29 17.20
C LYS A 50 5.46 -2.36 16.28
N ALA A 51 5.95 -2.11 15.06
CA ALA A 51 5.24 -1.27 14.10
C ALA A 51 3.96 -1.94 13.61
N MET A 52 3.99 -3.26 13.37
CA MET A 52 2.81 -4.03 12.96
C MET A 52 1.72 -4.02 14.04
N MET A 53 2.09 -4.10 15.32
CA MET A 53 1.15 -3.99 16.45
C MET A 53 0.47 -2.61 16.50
N GLU A 54 1.22 -1.52 16.28
CA GLU A 54 0.61 -0.19 16.22
C GLU A 54 -0.27 -0.01 14.98
N ILE A 55 0.11 -0.56 13.83
CA ILE A 55 -0.73 -0.55 12.61
C ILE A 55 -2.06 -1.27 12.88
N ARG A 56 -2.03 -2.42 13.56
CA ARG A 56 -3.25 -3.15 13.93
C ARG A 56 -4.17 -2.31 14.80
N ARG A 57 -3.62 -1.67 15.84
CA ARG A 57 -4.39 -0.77 16.72
C ARG A 57 -4.98 0.42 15.96
N LEU A 58 -4.19 1.06 15.09
CA LEU A 58 -4.65 2.18 14.29
C LEU A 58 -5.77 1.78 13.33
N ARG A 59 -5.67 0.61 12.68
CA ARG A 59 -6.73 0.07 11.83
C ARG A 59 -8.03 -0.11 12.62
N THR A 60 -7.97 -0.72 13.81
CA THR A 60 -9.15 -0.89 14.68
C THR A 60 -9.78 0.47 15.04
N GLN A 61 -8.96 1.45 15.41
CA GLN A 61 -9.46 2.79 15.73
C GLN A 61 -10.15 3.45 14.54
N LEU A 62 -9.55 3.40 13.35
CA LEU A 62 -10.13 3.97 12.13
C LEU A 62 -11.44 3.25 11.75
N THR A 63 -11.51 1.93 11.86
CA THR A 63 -12.75 1.16 11.63
C THR A 63 -13.86 1.59 12.59
N ASN A 64 -13.55 1.77 13.87
CA ASN A 64 -14.51 2.25 14.86
C ASN A 64 -15.00 3.67 14.53
N ILE A 65 -14.10 4.58 14.14
CA ILE A 65 -14.46 5.95 13.75
C ILE A 65 -15.40 5.93 12.53
N VAL A 66 -15.10 5.12 11.52
CA VAL A 66 -15.96 4.97 10.33
C VAL A 66 -17.35 4.44 10.73
N ASN A 67 -17.42 3.38 11.54
CA ASN A 67 -18.70 2.83 12.00
C ASN A 67 -19.53 3.82 12.83
N THR A 68 -18.88 4.67 13.62
CA THR A 68 -19.58 5.70 14.41
C THR A 68 -20.03 6.89 13.56
N SER A 69 -19.27 7.24 12.53
CA SER A 69 -19.51 8.42 11.68
C SER A 69 -20.54 8.14 10.58
N PHE A 70 -20.57 6.91 10.07
CA PHE A 70 -21.51 6.46 9.07
C PHE A 70 -22.41 5.40 9.69
N LYS A 71 -23.68 5.75 9.96
CA LYS A 71 -24.72 4.80 10.39
C LYS A 71 -25.11 3.92 9.20
N GLN A 72 -24.21 3.05 8.78
CA GLN A 72 -24.46 2.06 7.73
C GLN A 72 -25.41 0.98 8.26
N ALA A 73 -26.10 0.29 7.35
CA ALA A 73 -27.02 -0.79 7.71
C ALA A 73 -26.31 -1.94 8.47
N ASP A 74 -25.02 -2.16 8.16
CA ASP A 74 -24.14 -3.13 8.81
C ASP A 74 -22.82 -2.47 9.22
N ASN A 75 -22.34 -2.79 10.43
CA ASN A 75 -21.04 -2.33 10.90
C ASN A 75 -19.92 -3.05 10.15
N VAL A 76 -18.91 -2.30 9.69
CA VAL A 76 -17.71 -2.88 9.09
C VAL A 76 -16.85 -3.50 10.19
N THR A 77 -16.48 -4.77 10.04
CA THR A 77 -15.58 -5.46 10.97
C THR A 77 -14.18 -5.57 10.37
N MET A 78 -13.17 -5.52 11.25
CA MET A 78 -11.78 -5.68 10.83
C MET A 78 -11.49 -7.17 10.61
N ASP A 79 -11.52 -7.59 9.35
CA ASP A 79 -11.14 -8.95 8.95
C ASP A 79 -9.61 -9.13 9.03
N PRO A 80 -9.10 -10.07 9.87
CA PRO A 80 -7.68 -10.38 9.93
C PRO A 80 -7.17 -11.11 8.68
N ASN A 81 -8.04 -11.79 7.94
CA ASN A 81 -7.70 -12.60 6.76
C ASN A 81 -8.16 -11.93 5.45
N LEU A 82 -8.05 -10.61 5.39
CA LEU A 82 -8.49 -9.84 4.23
C LEU A 82 -7.73 -10.28 2.96
N PRO A 83 -8.44 -10.74 1.91
CA PRO A 83 -7.80 -11.16 0.67
C PRO A 83 -7.14 -9.98 -0.05
N PRO A 84 -6.15 -10.23 -0.92
CA PRO A 84 -5.60 -9.18 -1.78
C PRO A 84 -6.72 -8.57 -2.65
N PRO A 85 -6.66 -7.26 -2.94
CA PRO A 85 -7.69 -6.60 -3.75
C PRO A 85 -7.71 -7.18 -5.17
N THR A 86 -8.90 -7.25 -5.77
CA THR A 86 -9.06 -7.55 -7.19
C THR A 86 -8.46 -6.44 -8.06
N ASP A 87 -8.21 -6.70 -9.35
CA ASP A 87 -7.67 -5.69 -10.27
C ASP A 87 -8.53 -4.41 -10.34
N ALA A 88 -9.86 -4.56 -10.32
CA ALA A 88 -10.79 -3.45 -10.30
C ALA A 88 -10.69 -2.65 -8.98
N GLN A 89 -10.61 -3.34 -7.84
CA GLN A 89 -10.39 -2.69 -6.54
C GLN A 89 -9.04 -1.97 -6.48
N ALA A 90 -7.99 -2.58 -7.00
CA ALA A 90 -6.66 -1.98 -7.05
C ALA A 90 -6.63 -0.71 -7.94
N GLN A 91 -7.42 -0.68 -9.02
CA GLN A 91 -7.60 0.52 -9.83
C GLN A 91 -8.33 1.62 -9.05
N MET A 92 -9.42 1.30 -8.35
CA MET A 92 -10.16 2.28 -7.53
C MET A 92 -9.30 2.83 -6.39
N LEU A 93 -8.56 1.97 -5.70
CA LEU A 93 -7.61 2.39 -4.66
C LEU A 93 -6.57 3.36 -5.20
N ARG A 94 -6.03 3.10 -6.40
CA ARG A 94 -5.09 4.02 -7.05
C ARG A 94 -5.72 5.39 -7.32
N GLN A 95 -6.97 5.41 -7.79
CA GLN A 95 -7.68 6.68 -8.03
C GLN A 95 -7.88 7.46 -6.73
N MET A 96 -8.28 6.80 -5.65
CA MET A 96 -8.41 7.43 -4.33
C MET A 96 -7.09 8.00 -3.83
N MET A 97 -5.98 7.26 -4.01
CA MET A 97 -4.65 7.72 -3.58
C MET A 97 -4.16 8.92 -4.40
N VAL A 98 -4.38 8.92 -5.71
CA VAL A 98 -4.05 10.07 -6.56
C VAL A 98 -4.89 11.29 -6.17
N ALA A 99 -6.17 11.12 -5.84
CA ALA A 99 -7.02 12.21 -5.38
C ALA A 99 -6.55 12.78 -4.03
N GLY A 100 -6.08 11.94 -3.10
CA GLY A 100 -5.58 12.35 -1.80
C GLY A 100 -4.15 12.93 -1.80
N LEU A 101 -3.36 12.66 -2.85
CA LEU A 101 -1.95 13.05 -2.99
C LEU A 101 -1.71 13.84 -4.28
N ALA A 102 -2.67 14.69 -4.67
CA ALA A 102 -2.64 15.42 -5.93
C ALA A 102 -1.42 16.35 -6.07
N ASP A 103 -0.88 16.83 -4.95
CA ASP A 103 0.33 17.63 -4.85
C ASP A 103 1.63 16.81 -5.02
N ARG A 104 1.55 15.48 -4.92
CA ARG A 104 2.70 14.56 -4.99
C ARG A 104 2.71 13.74 -6.28
N ILE A 105 2.35 14.39 -7.39
CA ILE A 105 2.37 13.77 -8.73
C ILE A 105 3.71 14.09 -9.41
N ALA A 106 4.40 13.03 -9.84
CA ALA A 106 5.67 13.14 -10.54
C ALA A 106 5.58 12.51 -11.93
N LYS A 107 6.05 13.23 -12.95
CA LYS A 107 6.18 12.74 -14.33
C LYS A 107 7.61 12.29 -14.58
N ARG A 108 7.78 11.14 -15.22
CA ARG A 108 9.11 10.68 -15.66
C ARG A 108 9.68 11.65 -16.70
N VAL A 109 10.91 12.09 -16.51
CA VAL A 109 11.56 13.03 -17.44
C VAL A 109 11.94 12.30 -18.73
N ASP A 110 11.49 12.85 -19.87
CA ASP A 110 11.95 12.42 -21.18
C ASP A 110 13.24 13.16 -21.52
N ARG A 111 14.32 12.41 -21.69
CA ARG A 111 15.65 12.97 -21.97
C ARG A 111 15.88 13.28 -23.44
N SER A 112 15.04 12.76 -24.31
CA SER A 112 15.19 13.00 -25.75
C SER A 112 14.73 14.41 -26.15
N ALA A 113 14.06 15.13 -25.25
CA ALA A 113 13.39 16.39 -25.52
C ALA A 113 14.11 17.64 -25.00
N GLY A 114 15.27 17.53 -24.33
CA GLY A 114 15.95 18.69 -23.74
C GLY A 114 17.47 18.57 -23.74
N ASP A 115 18.15 19.73 -23.81
CA ASP A 115 19.62 19.87 -23.75
C ASP A 115 20.20 19.80 -22.32
N GLU A 116 19.35 19.71 -21.29
CA GLU A 116 19.80 19.65 -19.90
C GLU A 116 20.27 18.25 -19.48
N GLU A 117 21.37 18.20 -18.72
CA GLU A 117 21.96 16.96 -18.21
C GLU A 117 21.12 16.37 -17.06
N VAL A 118 20.08 15.60 -17.39
CA VAL A 118 19.15 15.02 -16.41
C VAL A 118 19.59 13.61 -15.94
N PRO A 119 19.67 13.35 -14.62
CA PRO A 119 20.10 12.06 -14.08
C PRO A 119 19.26 10.85 -14.47
N LYS A 120 19.94 9.68 -14.48
CA LYS A 120 19.44 8.27 -14.39
C LYS A 120 18.00 8.06 -13.86
N GLY A 121 16.92 7.97 -14.65
CA GLY A 121 15.57 7.69 -14.15
C GLY A 121 14.91 8.81 -13.33
N ALA A 122 15.25 10.07 -13.58
CA ALA A 122 14.66 11.21 -12.87
C ALA A 122 13.14 11.36 -13.11
N TYR A 123 12.47 11.90 -12.10
CA TYR A 123 11.08 12.31 -12.12
C TYR A 123 10.99 13.80 -11.76
N GLN A 124 10.05 14.50 -12.38
CA GLN A 124 9.77 15.91 -12.13
C GLN A 124 8.37 16.06 -11.54
N THR A 125 8.26 16.79 -10.43
CA THR A 125 6.98 17.13 -9.79
C THR A 125 6.56 18.54 -10.18
N THR A 126 5.30 18.71 -10.58
CA THR A 126 4.73 20.05 -10.78
C THR A 126 4.12 20.51 -9.46
N LYS A 127 4.51 21.69 -8.96
CA LYS A 127 3.83 22.29 -7.83
C LYS A 127 2.48 22.83 -8.31
N LEU A 128 1.39 22.40 -7.68
CA LEU A 128 0.09 23.05 -7.84
C LEU A 128 0.21 24.46 -7.24
N GLN A 129 -0.09 25.48 -8.04
CA GLN A 129 -0.12 26.88 -7.62
C GLN A 129 -1.34 27.19 -6.77
#